data_AF-A0AAE1AJL2-F1
#
_entry.id   AF-A0AAE1AJL2-F1
#
_cell.length_a   1.000
_cell.length_b   1.000
_cell.length_c   1.000
_cell.angle_alpha   90.00
_cell.angle_beta   90.00
_cell.angle_gamma   90.00
#
_symmetry.space_group_name_H-M   'P 1'
#
loop_
_entity.id
_entity.type
_entity.pdbx_description
1 polymer ?
#
loop_
_entity_poly.entity_id
_entity_poly.type
_entity_poly.pdbx_seq_one_letter_code
_entity_poly.pdbx_strand_id
1 'polypeptide(L)'
;MLEKLVENKPDITSITTCRDSCTPQNRNNVISYAAIDCLKRHPHVTSFTIKYSVPGRSWVQEVDNMHSSIEKALKANEIFSPVGLIRVLLQVRQYQPHKLLQMEKTDFRDFQGCSKLYQELPHWVSPKIFTVTFKGIPVPSR
;
A
#
# COMPACT_ATOMS: atom_id res chain seq x y z
N MET A 1 5.69 -1.83 -6.91
CA MET A 1 4.67 -2.32 -5.93
C MET A 1 3.25 -2.22 -6.50
N LEU A 2 2.76 -1.01 -6.81
CA LEU A 2 1.37 -0.81 -7.28
C LEU A 2 1.08 -1.53 -8.61
N GLU A 3 2.08 -1.60 -9.49
CA GLU A 3 1.96 -2.27 -10.80
C GLU A 3 1.72 -3.77 -10.65
N LYS A 4 2.51 -4.44 -9.81
CA LYS A 4 2.31 -5.85 -9.46
C LYS A 4 0.92 -6.14 -8.89
N LEU A 5 0.34 -5.20 -8.15
CA LEU A 5 -1.01 -5.35 -7.59
C LEU A 5 -2.07 -5.35 -8.69
N VAL A 6 -1.93 -4.45 -9.66
CA VAL A 6 -2.79 -4.36 -10.85
C VAL A 6 -2.62 -5.58 -11.76
N GLU A 7 -1.38 -6.02 -11.99
CA GLU A 7 -1.09 -7.24 -12.78
C GLU A 7 -1.73 -8.49 -12.16
N ASN A 8 -1.72 -8.61 -10.84
CA ASN A 8 -2.26 -9.78 -10.14
C ASN A 8 -3.79 -9.83 -10.14
N LYS A 9 -4.46 -8.69 -10.33
CA LYS A 9 -5.92 -8.57 -10.34
C LYS A 9 -6.33 -7.44 -11.30
N PRO A 10 -6.52 -7.73 -12.59
CA PRO A 10 -6.81 -6.72 -13.61
C PRO A 10 -8.19 -6.05 -13.43
N ASP A 11 -9.11 -6.69 -12.68
CA ASP A 11 -10.47 -6.19 -12.46
C ASP A 11 -10.58 -5.17 -11.30
N ILE A 12 -9.45 -4.73 -10.73
CA ILE A 12 -9.47 -3.78 -9.61
C ILE A 12 -9.88 -2.39 -10.09
N THR A 13 -10.98 -1.89 -9.53
CA THR A 13 -11.50 -0.53 -9.76
C THR A 13 -11.08 0.46 -8.68
N SER A 14 -10.87 -0.01 -7.45
CA SER A 14 -10.49 0.83 -6.31
C SER A 14 -9.32 0.25 -5.54
N ILE A 15 -8.26 1.04 -5.37
CA ILE A 15 -7.11 0.70 -4.55
C ILE A 15 -7.20 1.49 -3.25
N THR A 16 -7.10 0.80 -2.11
CA THR A 16 -6.97 1.44 -0.80
C THR A 16 -5.65 1.04 -0.18
N THR A 17 -4.84 2.03 0.21
CA THR A 17 -3.62 1.84 0.98
C THR A 17 -3.81 2.39 2.38
N CYS A 18 -3.32 1.65 3.38
CA CYS A 18 -3.31 2.08 4.78
C CYS A 18 -1.88 2.40 5.20
N ARG A 19 -1.71 3.53 5.87
CA ARG A 19 -0.44 4.00 6.41
C ARG A 19 -0.50 4.10 7.93
N ASP A 20 0.67 4.04 8.53
CA ASP A 20 0.88 4.36 9.93
C ASP A 20 0.53 5.83 10.22
N SER A 21 0.56 6.23 11.49
CA SER A 21 0.23 7.59 11.94
C SER A 21 1.39 8.58 11.77
N CYS A 22 2.48 8.20 11.10
CA CYS A 22 3.68 9.03 10.96
C CYS A 22 3.42 10.21 10.01
N THR A 23 3.17 11.39 10.57
CA THR A 23 2.75 12.59 9.83
C THR A 23 3.73 13.06 8.74
N PRO A 24 5.07 13.00 8.90
CA PRO A 24 6.00 13.37 7.84
C PRO A 24 5.99 12.38 6.67
N GLN A 25 5.75 11.09 6.93
CA GLN A 25 5.67 10.07 5.88
C GLN A 25 4.37 10.17 5.08
N ASN A 26 3.27 10.56 5.73
CA ASN A 26 1.96 10.66 5.08
C ASN A 26 1.75 11.93 4.25
N ARG A 27 2.44 13.03 4.60
CA ARG A 27 2.39 14.29 3.84
C ARG A 27 3.44 14.39 2.74
N ASN A 28 4.09 13.29 2.39
CA ASN A 28 5.17 13.27 1.42
C ASN A 28 4.62 13.39 -0.03
N ASN A 29 5.11 14.39 -0.78
CA ASN A 29 4.76 14.60 -2.19
C ASN A 29 5.11 13.39 -3.08
N VAL A 30 6.14 12.62 -2.70
CA VAL A 30 6.56 11.38 -3.38
C VAL A 30 5.41 10.38 -3.50
N ILE A 31 4.58 10.31 -2.47
CA ILE A 31 3.50 9.32 -2.38
C ILE A 31 2.31 9.74 -3.23
N SER A 32 1.94 11.02 -3.15
CA SER A 32 0.89 11.58 -3.99
C SER A 32 1.26 11.45 -5.47
N TYR A 33 2.53 11.69 -5.80
CA TYR A 33 3.04 11.47 -7.15
C TYR A 33 2.92 10.01 -7.58
N ALA A 34 3.38 9.05 -6.76
CA ALA A 34 3.26 7.62 -7.07
C ALA A 34 1.81 7.17 -7.28
N ALA A 35 0.84 7.72 -6.53
CA ALA A 35 -0.58 7.43 -6.72
C ALA A 35 -1.12 7.98 -8.05
N ILE A 36 -0.83 9.24 -8.37
CA ILE A 36 -1.23 9.86 -9.64
C ILE A 36 -0.63 9.13 -10.83
N ASP A 37 0.65 8.81 -10.73
CA ASP A 37 1.40 8.09 -11.74
C ASP A 37 0.84 6.67 -11.98
N CYS A 38 0.43 5.97 -10.92
CA CYS A 38 -0.30 4.70 -11.02
C CYS A 38 -1.63 4.86 -11.77
N LEU A 39 -2.42 5.89 -11.44
CA LEU A 39 -3.71 6.15 -12.08
C LEU A 39 -3.54 6.52 -13.57
N LYS A 40 -2.49 7.27 -13.92
CA LYS A 40 -2.16 7.61 -15.30
C LYS A 40 -1.82 6.39 -16.16
N ARG A 41 -1.10 5.40 -15.60
CA ARG A 41 -0.73 4.17 -16.31
C ARG A 41 -1.86 3.16 -16.42
N HIS A 42 -2.80 3.19 -15.47
CA HIS A 42 -3.86 2.20 -15.34
C HIS A 42 -5.24 2.89 -15.36
N PRO A 43 -5.77 3.23 -16.55
CA PRO A 43 -7.02 3.98 -16.66
C PRO A 43 -8.26 3.21 -16.16
N HIS A 44 -8.14 1.88 -15.98
CA HIS A 44 -9.21 1.06 -15.39
C HIS A 44 -9.37 1.28 -13.87
N VAL A 45 -8.34 1.79 -13.18
CA VAL A 45 -8.42 2.09 -11.74
C VAL A 45 -9.05 3.46 -11.56
N THR A 46 -10.29 3.51 -11.09
CA THR A 46 -11.05 4.76 -10.94
C THR A 46 -10.67 5.53 -9.66
N SER A 47 -10.31 4.83 -8.59
CA SER A 47 -10.05 5.47 -7.29
C SER A 47 -8.83 4.92 -6.58
N PHE A 48 -8.04 5.85 -6.02
CA PHE A 48 -6.89 5.53 -5.17
C PHE A 48 -7.06 6.23 -3.82
N THR A 49 -7.35 5.47 -2.78
CA THR A 49 -7.56 6.00 -1.43
C THR A 49 -6.33 5.74 -0.57
N ILE A 50 -5.79 6.80 0.04
CA ILE A 50 -4.72 6.69 1.03
C ILE A 50 -5.35 6.98 2.39
N LYS A 51 -5.50 5.93 3.19
CA LYS A 51 -5.94 6.02 4.59
C LYS A 51 -4.71 6.17 5.48
N TYR A 52 -4.78 7.07 6.44
CA TYR A 52 -3.77 7.22 7.49
C TYR A 52 -4.45 6.99 8.85
N SER A 53 -3.68 6.43 9.79
CA SER A 53 -4.21 6.14 11.13
C SER A 53 -4.42 7.43 11.92
N VAL A 54 -5.60 7.57 12.53
CA VAL A 54 -5.96 8.69 13.43
C VAL A 54 -5.85 8.17 14.87
N PRO A 55 -5.38 8.96 15.84
CA PRO A 55 -5.34 8.53 17.24
C PRO A 55 -6.68 7.95 17.71
N GLY A 56 -6.68 6.74 18.27
CA GLY A 56 -7.90 6.04 18.73
C GLY A 56 -8.53 5.03 17.76
N ARG A 57 -8.07 4.98 16.50
CA ARG A 57 -8.39 3.88 15.55
C ARG A 57 -7.19 3.62 14.65
N SER A 58 -6.54 2.49 14.87
CA SER A 58 -5.47 2.01 14.00
C SER A 58 -5.92 0.72 13.30
N TRP A 59 -5.59 0.61 12.02
CA TRP A 59 -5.58 -0.68 11.31
C TRP A 59 -4.47 -1.61 11.82
N VAL A 60 -3.80 -1.23 12.92
CA VAL A 60 -2.73 -1.99 13.56
C VAL A 60 -3.20 -3.39 13.88
N GLN A 61 -4.48 -3.58 14.27
CA GLN A 61 -4.99 -4.90 14.64
C GLN A 61 -4.97 -5.91 13.48
N GLU A 62 -5.24 -5.47 12.25
CA GLU A 62 -5.17 -6.36 11.08
C GLU A 62 -3.74 -6.65 10.67
N VAL A 63 -2.87 -5.64 10.74
CA VAL A 63 -1.44 -5.76 10.47
C VAL A 63 -0.77 -6.65 11.53
N ASP A 64 -1.12 -6.49 12.80
CA ASP A 64 -0.63 -7.29 13.94
C ASP A 64 -1.07 -8.75 13.83
N ASN A 65 -2.30 -9.01 13.39
CA ASN A 65 -2.77 -10.37 13.11
C ASN A 65 -1.93 -11.03 12.00
N MET A 66 -1.58 -10.26 10.96
CA MET A 66 -0.69 -10.72 9.91
C MET A 66 0.73 -10.98 10.41
N HIS A 67 1.31 -10.06 11.18
CA HIS A 67 2.62 -10.25 11.80
C HIS A 67 2.64 -11.46 12.72
N SER A 68 1.61 -11.64 13.54
CA SER A 68 1.47 -12.80 14.43
C SER A 68 1.42 -14.12 13.67
N SER A 69 0.74 -14.14 12.52
CA SER A 69 0.66 -15.33 11.67
C SER A 69 2.00 -15.66 11.02
N ILE A 70 2.72 -14.63 10.55
CA ILE A 70 4.08 -14.78 10.02
C ILE A 70 5.03 -15.28 11.12
N GLU A 71 5.02 -14.65 12.29
CA GLU A 71 5.90 -14.99 13.41
C GLU A 71 5.70 -16.44 13.88
N LYS A 72 4.44 -16.91 13.95
CA LYS A 72 4.14 -18.32 14.26
C LYS A 72 4.75 -19.27 13.22
N ALA A 73 4.66 -18.94 11.94
CA ALA A 73 5.25 -19.76 10.88
C ALA A 73 6.79 -19.73 10.93
N LEU A 74 7.40 -18.57 11.24
CA LEU A 74 8.85 -18.45 11.39
C LEU A 74 9.34 -19.22 12.62
N LYS A 75 8.61 -19.22 13.74
CA LYS A 75 8.98 -19.99 14.94
C LYS A 75 8.88 -21.50 14.74
N ALA A 76 7.97 -21.95 13.87
CA ALA A 76 7.77 -23.36 13.57
C ALA A 76 8.81 -23.93 12.58
N ASN A 77 9.55 -23.08 11.86
CA ASN A 77 10.47 -23.49 10.81
C ASN A 77 11.87 -22.94 11.08
N GLU A 78 12.90 -23.79 11.06
CA GLU A 78 14.27 -23.32 11.12
C GLU A 78 14.71 -22.77 9.75
N ILE A 79 15.18 -21.52 9.72
CA ILE A 79 15.54 -20.82 8.48
C ILE A 79 17.05 -20.59 8.45
N PHE A 80 17.73 -21.32 7.57
CA PHE A 80 19.18 -21.24 7.38
C PHE A 80 19.60 -20.48 6.11
N SER A 81 18.63 -20.05 5.28
CA SER A 81 18.91 -19.32 4.04
C SER A 81 17.81 -18.32 3.68
N PRO A 82 18.12 -17.26 2.91
CA PRO A 82 17.11 -16.33 2.39
C PRO A 82 16.05 -17.01 1.51
N VAL A 83 16.44 -18.05 0.76
CA VAL A 83 15.50 -18.85 -0.03
C VAL A 83 14.54 -19.64 0.86
N GLY A 84 15.06 -20.16 1.99
CA GLY A 84 14.24 -20.79 3.03
C GLY A 84 13.19 -19.85 3.60
N LEU A 85 13.56 -18.59 3.85
CA LEU A 85 12.62 -17.56 4.33
C LEU A 85 11.47 -17.36 3.34
N ILE A 86 11.75 -17.21 2.04
CA ILE A 86 10.70 -17.01 1.03
C ILE A 86 9.75 -18.21 0.99
N ARG A 87 10.27 -19.44 1.08
CA ARG A 87 9.46 -20.65 1.12
C ARG A 87 8.52 -20.68 2.32
N VAL A 88 9.02 -20.34 3.51
CA VAL A 88 8.20 -20.27 4.72
C VAL A 88 7.13 -19.17 4.60
N LEU A 89 7.48 -18.00 4.06
CA LEU A 89 6.53 -16.91 3.86
C LEU A 89 5.41 -17.26 2.87
N LEU A 90 5.70 -18.03 1.82
CA LEU A 90 4.67 -18.54 0.89
C LEU A 90 3.73 -19.57 1.53
N GLN A 91 4.17 -20.23 2.61
CA GLN A 91 3.40 -21.20 3.38
C GLN A 91 2.60 -20.58 4.52
N VAL A 92 2.89 -19.33 4.92
CA VAL A 92 2.10 -18.60 5.92
C VAL A 92 0.63 -18.60 5.48
N ARG A 93 -0.21 -19.16 6.36
CA ARG A 93 -1.65 -19.42 6.24
C ARG A 93 -2.34 -18.64 5.10
N GLN A 94 -2.55 -19.32 3.97
CA GLN A 94 -3.25 -18.82 2.77
C GLN A 94 -4.78 -18.73 2.93
N TYR A 95 -5.32 -18.89 4.14
CA TYR A 95 -6.74 -18.64 4.36
C TYR A 95 -6.95 -17.14 4.12
N GLN A 96 -7.69 -16.84 3.05
CA GLN A 96 -8.08 -15.50 2.62
C GLN A 96 -8.30 -14.57 3.82
N PRO A 97 -7.78 -13.33 3.76
CA PRO A 97 -7.66 -12.54 2.52
C PRO A 97 -6.25 -12.18 2.01
N HIS A 98 -5.16 -12.84 2.44
CA HIS A 98 -3.80 -12.33 2.18
C HIS A 98 -3.06 -13.09 1.07
N LYS A 99 -2.47 -12.33 0.13
CA LYS A 99 -1.61 -12.86 -0.95
C LYS A 99 -0.23 -12.24 -0.82
N LEU A 100 0.81 -13.08 -0.78
CA LEU A 100 2.19 -12.62 -0.82
C LEU A 100 2.54 -12.18 -2.25
N LEU A 101 3.05 -10.97 -2.40
CA LEU A 101 3.57 -10.45 -3.67
C LEU A 101 5.08 -10.27 -3.52
N GLN A 102 5.85 -11.02 -4.30
CA GLN A 102 7.29 -10.83 -4.39
C GLN A 102 7.58 -9.72 -5.41
N MET A 103 8.35 -8.73 -5.01
CA MET A 103 8.76 -7.62 -5.88
C MET A 103 10.11 -7.90 -6.53
N GLU A 104 10.27 -7.43 -7.76
CA GLU A 104 11.52 -7.43 -8.51
C GLU A 104 12.20 -6.06 -8.46
N LYS A 105 13.48 -6.00 -8.83
CA LYS A 105 14.25 -4.74 -8.84
C LYS A 105 13.62 -3.66 -9.74
N THR A 106 12.98 -4.08 -10.83
CA THR A 106 12.26 -3.23 -11.79
C THR A 106 11.00 -2.59 -11.18
N ASP A 107 10.44 -3.17 -10.13
CA ASP A 107 9.23 -2.67 -9.47
C ASP A 107 9.51 -1.47 -8.54
N PHE A 108 10.79 -1.17 -8.27
CA PHE A 108 11.25 -0.06 -7.44
C PHE A 108 11.60 1.14 -8.33
N ARG A 109 10.66 2.06 -8.46
CA ARG A 109 10.83 3.30 -9.24
C ARG A 109 11.30 4.45 -8.34
N ASP A 110 12.14 5.32 -8.88
CA ASP A 110 12.54 6.56 -8.20
C ASP A 110 11.46 7.64 -8.38
N PHE A 111 10.64 7.79 -7.34
CA PHE A 111 9.62 8.83 -7.25
C PHE A 111 10.12 10.11 -6.56
N GLN A 112 11.32 10.09 -5.97
CA GLN A 112 11.89 11.25 -5.26
C GLN A 112 12.44 12.29 -6.24
N GLY A 113 13.07 11.86 -7.33
CA GLY A 113 13.45 12.75 -8.43
C GLY A 113 12.23 13.36 -9.12
N CYS A 114 11.23 12.54 -9.41
CA CYS A 114 10.04 12.95 -10.15
C CYS A 114 9.07 13.84 -9.35
N SER A 115 9.02 13.71 -8.03
CA SER A 115 8.10 14.50 -7.20
C SER A 115 8.48 15.98 -7.13
N LYS A 116 9.75 16.32 -7.37
CA LYS A 116 10.21 17.71 -7.44
C LYS A 116 9.57 18.46 -8.61
N LEU A 117 9.33 17.79 -9.74
CA LEU A 117 8.61 18.34 -10.90
C LEU A 117 7.14 18.67 -10.58
N TYR A 118 6.57 18.06 -9.54
CA TYR A 118 5.18 18.25 -9.12
C TYR A 118 5.02 19.29 -8.01
N GLN A 119 6.11 19.90 -7.51
CA GLN A 119 6.02 20.99 -6.51
C GLN A 119 5.32 22.24 -7.06
N GLU A 120 5.22 22.38 -8.38
CA GLU A 120 4.53 23.49 -9.05
C GLU A 120 3.01 23.27 -9.20
N LEU A 121 2.50 22.06 -8.92
CA LEU A 121 1.08 21.79 -9.07
C LEU A 121 0.30 22.20 -7.83
N PRO A 122 -0.70 23.10 -7.96
CA PRO A 122 -1.53 23.49 -6.85
C PRO A 122 -2.21 22.28 -6.23
N HIS A 123 -2.28 22.28 -4.90
CA HIS A 123 -2.91 21.29 -4.01
C HIS A 123 -4.40 21.00 -4.31
N TRP A 124 -5.00 21.68 -5.29
CA TRP A 124 -6.38 21.51 -5.76
C TRP A 124 -6.50 20.96 -7.19
N VAL A 125 -5.39 20.77 -7.93
CA VAL A 125 -5.43 20.20 -9.30
C VAL A 125 -5.60 18.68 -9.21
N SER A 126 -6.81 18.28 -8.86
CA SER A 126 -7.36 16.99 -9.27
C SER A 126 -7.70 17.08 -10.75
N PRO A 127 -7.07 16.29 -11.66
CA PRO A 127 -7.73 16.06 -12.93
C PRO A 127 -9.01 15.30 -12.59
N LYS A 128 -10.15 15.86 -13.00
CA LYS A 128 -11.55 15.46 -12.74
C LYS A 128 -11.93 14.04 -13.22
N ILE A 129 -10.99 13.11 -13.27
CA ILE A 129 -11.16 11.72 -13.70
C ILE A 129 -10.78 10.74 -12.58
N PHE A 130 -9.95 11.15 -11.60
CA PHE A 130 -9.51 10.26 -10.51
C PHE A 130 -9.60 10.94 -9.15
N THR A 131 -10.32 10.30 -8.23
CA THR A 131 -10.45 10.80 -6.85
C THR A 131 -9.35 10.18 -5.99
N VAL A 132 -8.26 10.93 -5.77
CA VAL A 132 -7.29 10.61 -4.71
C VAL A 132 -7.86 11.13 -3.40
N THR A 133 -8.51 10.26 -2.62
CA THR A 133 -9.10 10.69 -1.35
C THR A 133 -8.20 10.35 -0.19
N PHE A 134 -7.85 11.36 0.59
CA PHE A 134 -7.26 11.22 1.91
C PHE A 134 -8.40 11.27 2.92
N LYS A 135 -8.91 10.10 3.33
CA LYS A 135 -10.00 10.02 4.33
C LYS A 135 -9.44 9.66 5.70
N GLY A 136 -9.66 10.55 6.67
CA GLY A 136 -9.72 10.15 8.07
C GLY A 136 -10.97 9.30 8.30
N ILE A 137 -10.86 8.25 9.11
CA ILE A 137 -11.99 7.36 9.40
C ILE A 137 -12.92 8.08 10.40
N PRO A 138 -14.21 8.30 10.08
CA PRO A 138 -15.14 8.97 10.98
C PRO A 138 -15.43 8.10 12.21
N VAL A 139 -15.50 8.75 13.38
CA VAL A 139 -15.86 8.12 14.66
C VAL A 139 -17.39 8.00 14.71
N PRO A 140 -17.97 6.80 14.91
CA PRO A 140 -19.40 6.70 15.20
C PRO A 140 -19.68 7.37 16.56
N SER A 141 -20.55 8.38 16.57
CA SER A 141 -21.10 8.97 17.78
C SER A 141 -21.82 7.88 18.57
N ARG A 142 -21.39 7.67 19.82
CA ARG A 142 -22.11 6.84 20.80
C ARG A 142 -23.49 7.42 21.07
#